data_AF-W2F030-F1
#
_entry.id   AF-W2F030-F1
#
_cell.length_a   1.000
_cell.length_b   1.000
_cell.length_c   1.000
_cell.angle_alpha   90.00
_cell.angle_beta   90.00
_cell.angle_gamma   90.00
#
_symmetry.space_group_name_H-M   'P 1'
#
loop_
_entity.id
_entity.type
_entity.pdbx_description
1 polymer ?
#
loop_
_entity_poly.entity_id
_entity_poly.type
_entity_poly.pdbx_seq_one_letter_code
_entity_poly.pdbx_strand_id
1 'polypeptide(L)'
;MREAKAAGDQARLKLLRAQLAETERAWNAALEQAPAPPPSPPLLPLREQVHQALTLLGVPTPGKLIVNVNEALFAGHLSSSQLTSLRRDEERSFRTTPYSRPYYLCAALTADLLAPARGLLAVSTWPLDARIVGPLSSRTDFLTSAVRIAEHIARLERPGGSAHRLLTRMAQNIPGAVDGFDQAVPARVIAAAEAELAVHREADQAQRAAAAVRASKQLDAVSQFFGAGLKSAARTA
;
A
#
# COMPACT_ATOMS: atom_id res chain seq x y z
N MET A 1 -33.95 12.98 -14.07
CA MET A 1 -34.07 12.10 -12.87
C MET A 1 -34.99 12.67 -11.79
N ARG A 2 -34.86 13.94 -11.36
CA ARG A 2 -35.73 14.52 -10.32
C ARG A 2 -37.22 14.53 -10.72
N GLU A 3 -37.53 14.85 -11.98
CA GLU A 3 -38.89 14.79 -12.52
C GLU A 3 -39.45 13.36 -12.61
N ALA A 4 -38.66 12.39 -13.08
CA ALA A 4 -39.07 10.98 -13.12
C ALA A 4 -39.30 10.40 -11.70
N LYS A 5 -38.51 10.86 -10.71
CA LYS A 5 -38.70 10.51 -9.30
C LYS A 5 -39.98 11.14 -8.73
N ALA A 6 -40.24 12.40 -9.05
CA ALA A 6 -41.45 13.11 -8.65
C ALA A 6 -42.72 12.51 -9.28
N ALA A 7 -42.62 11.96 -10.49
CA ALA A 7 -43.71 11.29 -11.20
C ALA A 7 -43.87 9.80 -10.85
N GLY A 8 -43.03 9.23 -9.97
CA GLY A 8 -43.09 7.81 -9.58
C GLY A 8 -42.72 6.81 -10.70
N ASP A 9 -42.16 7.28 -11.80
CA ASP A 9 -41.85 6.46 -12.98
C ASP A 9 -40.53 5.70 -12.79
N GLN A 10 -40.66 4.51 -12.17
CA GLN A 10 -39.54 3.62 -11.85
C GLN A 10 -38.82 3.11 -13.10
N ALA A 11 -39.53 2.88 -14.21
CA ALA A 11 -38.93 2.39 -15.45
C ALA A 11 -38.02 3.46 -16.06
N ARG A 12 -38.49 4.70 -16.14
CA ARG A 12 -37.70 5.84 -16.62
C ARG A 12 -36.53 6.16 -15.70
N LEU A 13 -36.69 6.00 -14.39
CA LEU A 13 -35.60 6.20 -13.44
C LEU A 13 -34.50 5.14 -13.56
N LYS A 14 -34.86 3.87 -13.79
CA LYS A 14 -33.91 2.77 -14.05
C LYS A 14 -33.14 2.98 -15.35
N LEU A 15 -33.82 3.41 -16.40
CA LEU A 15 -33.21 3.73 -17.69
C LEU A 15 -32.21 4.89 -17.57
N LEU A 16 -32.58 5.98 -16.89
CA LEU A 16 -31.69 7.13 -16.67
C LEU A 16 -30.44 6.77 -15.83
N ARG A 17 -30.56 5.86 -14.85
CA ARG A 17 -29.41 5.35 -14.09
C ARG A 17 -28.48 4.51 -14.95
N ALA A 18 -29.03 3.64 -15.80
CA ALA A 18 -28.23 2.83 -16.72
C ALA A 18 -27.45 3.72 -17.70
N GLN A 19 -28.10 4.75 -18.25
CA GLN A 19 -27.46 5.73 -19.14
C GLN A 19 -26.36 6.53 -18.43
N LEU A 20 -26.57 6.95 -17.19
CA LEU A 20 -25.53 7.62 -16.41
C LEU A 20 -24.32 6.70 -16.19
N ALA A 21 -24.54 5.45 -15.76
CA ALA A 21 -23.48 4.48 -15.53
C ALA A 21 -22.71 4.12 -16.82
N GLU A 22 -23.38 4.11 -17.97
CA GLU A 22 -22.73 3.93 -19.27
C GLU A 22 -21.89 5.14 -19.67
N THR A 23 -22.42 6.35 -19.46
CA THR A 23 -21.70 7.61 -19.73
C THR A 23 -20.47 7.75 -18.83
N GLU A 24 -20.59 7.40 -17.55
CA GLU A 24 -19.45 7.38 -16.60
C GLU A 24 -18.40 6.35 -16.99
N ARG A 25 -18.81 5.16 -17.43
CA ARG A 25 -17.88 4.14 -17.96
C ARG A 25 -17.16 4.62 -19.21
N ALA A 26 -17.87 5.24 -20.14
CA ALA A 26 -17.29 5.81 -21.36
C ALA A 26 -16.32 6.96 -21.04
N TRP A 27 -16.68 7.83 -20.10
CA TRP A 27 -15.82 8.91 -19.62
C TRP A 27 -14.55 8.37 -18.95
N ASN A 28 -14.68 7.37 -18.09
CA ASN A 28 -13.53 6.72 -17.45
C ASN A 28 -12.62 6.02 -18.47
N ALA A 29 -13.19 5.32 -19.46
CA ALA A 29 -12.41 4.70 -20.54
C ALA A 29 -11.69 5.75 -21.40
N ALA A 30 -12.32 6.89 -21.68
CA ALA A 30 -11.68 8.00 -22.39
C ALA A 30 -10.52 8.62 -21.58
N LEU A 31 -10.67 8.73 -20.26
CA LEU A 31 -9.59 9.13 -19.35
C LEU A 31 -8.42 8.14 -19.34
N GLU A 32 -8.68 6.84 -19.48
CA GLU A 32 -7.64 5.81 -19.57
C GLU A 32 -6.91 5.84 -20.93
N GLN A 33 -7.58 6.26 -21.99
CA GLN A 33 -7.01 6.38 -23.35
C GLN A 33 -6.36 7.74 -23.63
N ALA A 34 -6.60 8.75 -22.78
CA ALA A 34 -5.98 10.05 -22.91
C ALA A 34 -4.44 9.90 -22.79
N PRO A 35 -3.66 10.42 -23.76
CA PRO A 35 -2.21 10.37 -23.66
C PRO A 35 -1.78 11.08 -22.37
N ALA A 36 -1.02 10.36 -21.54
CA ALA A 36 -0.50 10.94 -20.31
C ALA A 36 0.25 12.23 -20.66
N PRO A 37 0.00 13.36 -19.96
CA PRO A 37 0.81 14.55 -20.14
C PRO A 37 2.29 14.19 -19.95
N PRO A 38 3.22 14.85 -20.67
CA PRO A 38 4.63 14.56 -20.52
C PRO A 38 5.01 14.64 -19.03
N PRO A 39 5.77 13.66 -18.51
CA PRO A 39 6.04 13.58 -17.08
C PRO A 39 6.69 14.88 -16.64
N SER A 40 5.98 15.64 -15.80
CA SER A 40 6.59 16.76 -15.11
C SER A 40 7.76 16.22 -14.29
N PRO A 41 8.89 16.94 -14.21
CA PRO A 41 10.03 16.49 -13.43
C PRO A 41 9.54 16.19 -12.01
N PRO A 42 9.87 15.00 -11.46
CA PRO A 42 9.37 14.62 -10.15
C PRO A 42 9.84 15.64 -9.12
N LEU A 43 8.90 16.21 -8.37
CA LEU A 43 9.19 17.23 -7.35
C LEU A 43 10.12 16.71 -6.25
N LEU A 44 10.14 15.38 -6.06
CA LEU A 44 10.95 14.69 -5.07
C LEU A 44 11.85 13.64 -5.73
N PRO A 45 13.08 13.42 -5.22
CA PRO A 45 13.90 12.28 -5.63
C PRO A 45 13.16 10.95 -5.45
N LEU A 46 13.48 9.96 -6.28
CA LEU A 46 12.88 8.62 -6.25
C LEU A 46 12.79 8.02 -4.84
N ARG A 47 13.87 8.12 -4.06
CA ARG A 47 13.92 7.63 -2.68
C ARG A 47 12.87 8.29 -1.78
N GLU A 48 12.71 9.60 -1.90
CA GLU A 48 11.76 10.36 -1.08
C GLU A 48 10.31 10.08 -1.46
N GLN A 49 10.02 9.83 -2.75
CA GLN A 49 8.69 9.40 -3.18
C GLN A 49 8.31 8.05 -2.57
N VAL A 50 9.23 7.08 -2.58
CA VAL A 50 9.00 5.76 -1.97
C VAL A 50 8.86 5.86 -0.46
N HIS A 51 9.70 6.67 0.18
CA HIS A 51 9.61 6.93 1.61
C HIS A 51 8.28 7.60 1.99
N GLN A 52 7.81 8.58 1.22
CA GLN A 52 6.53 9.24 1.44
C GLN A 52 5.36 8.24 1.34
N ALA A 53 5.35 7.39 0.31
CA ALA A 53 4.33 6.36 0.14
C ALA A 53 4.34 5.36 1.32
N LEU A 54 5.51 4.85 1.71
CA LEU A 54 5.64 3.94 2.85
C LEU A 54 5.25 4.60 4.17
N THR A 55 5.56 5.88 4.36
CA THR A 55 5.18 6.64 5.56
C THR A 55 3.67 6.77 5.66
N LEU A 56 2.98 7.03 4.54
CA LEU A 56 1.52 7.05 4.51
C LEU A 56 0.92 5.68 4.86
N LEU A 57 1.45 4.61 4.25
CA LEU A 57 0.94 3.25 4.40
C LEU A 57 1.21 2.67 5.79
N GLY A 58 2.38 2.98 6.37
CA GLY A 58 2.79 2.59 7.71
C GLY A 58 3.06 1.10 7.90
N VAL A 59 3.13 0.31 6.83
CA VAL A 59 3.33 -1.14 6.85
C VAL A 59 4.23 -1.61 5.71
N PRO A 60 4.88 -2.78 5.82
CA PRO A 60 5.56 -3.44 4.71
C PRO A 60 4.68 -3.52 3.47
N THR A 61 5.16 -2.97 2.35
CA THR A 61 4.29 -2.76 1.17
C THR A 61 4.91 -3.33 -0.10
N PRO A 62 4.12 -4.05 -0.94
CA PRO A 62 4.60 -4.49 -2.25
C PRO A 62 4.80 -3.30 -3.21
N GLY A 63 5.83 -3.39 -4.05
CA GLY A 63 6.16 -2.33 -5.02
C GLY A 63 4.97 -1.85 -5.87
N LYS A 64 4.06 -2.75 -6.27
CA LYS A 64 2.86 -2.40 -7.02
C LYS A 64 1.93 -1.45 -6.26
N LEU A 65 1.74 -1.65 -4.95
CA LEU A 65 0.90 -0.76 -4.15
C LEU A 65 1.60 0.59 -3.90
N ILE A 66 2.92 0.61 -3.73
CA ILE A 66 3.71 1.84 -3.64
C ILE A 66 3.52 2.70 -4.90
N VAL A 67 3.63 2.09 -6.08
CA VAL A 67 3.40 2.77 -7.37
C VAL A 67 1.97 3.32 -7.43
N ASN A 68 0.96 2.47 -7.16
CA ASN A 68 -0.44 2.90 -7.20
C ASN A 68 -0.75 4.05 -6.23
N VAL A 69 -0.17 4.04 -5.02
CA VAL A 69 -0.35 5.10 -4.03
C VAL A 69 0.29 6.39 -4.51
N ASN A 70 1.51 6.30 -5.06
CA ASN A 70 2.22 7.47 -5.54
C ASN A 70 1.53 8.11 -6.74
N GLU A 71 0.99 7.33 -7.67
CA GLU A 71 0.19 7.82 -8.79
C GLU A 71 -1.17 8.39 -8.36
N ALA A 72 -1.79 7.82 -7.33
CA ALA A 72 -3.13 8.19 -6.91
C ALA A 72 -3.18 9.41 -5.98
N LEU A 73 -2.16 9.57 -5.13
CA LEU A 73 -2.16 10.54 -4.03
C LEU A 73 -1.04 11.58 -4.13
N PHE A 74 0.00 11.32 -4.91
CA PHE A 74 1.16 12.20 -5.06
C PHE A 74 1.39 12.55 -6.54
N ALA A 75 2.26 13.53 -6.80
CA ALA A 75 2.55 14.02 -8.15
C ALA A 75 3.69 13.26 -8.86
N GLY A 76 3.94 11.99 -8.49
CA GLY A 76 5.12 11.26 -8.93
C GLY A 76 4.79 10.02 -9.77
N HIS A 77 5.61 9.74 -10.78
CA HIS A 77 5.56 8.50 -11.56
C HIS A 77 6.66 7.56 -11.07
N LEU A 78 6.27 6.35 -10.68
CA LEU A 78 7.17 5.30 -10.23
C LEU A 78 7.00 4.06 -11.09
N SER A 79 8.09 3.37 -11.39
CA SER A 79 8.07 2.06 -12.02
C SER A 79 8.59 0.98 -11.08
N SER A 80 8.11 -0.26 -11.27
CA SER A 80 8.59 -1.39 -10.47
C SER A 80 10.09 -1.70 -10.68
N SER A 81 10.64 -1.36 -11.85
CA SER A 81 12.07 -1.53 -12.13
C SER A 81 12.91 -0.54 -11.31
N GLN A 82 12.46 0.71 -11.17
CA GLN A 82 13.11 1.71 -10.31
C GLN A 82 13.19 1.25 -8.86
N LEU A 83 12.14 0.64 -8.32
CA LEU A 83 12.12 0.11 -6.95
C LEU A 83 13.13 -1.03 -6.75
N THR A 84 13.31 -1.88 -7.76
CA THR A 84 14.29 -2.98 -7.70
C THR A 84 15.72 -2.48 -7.66
N SER A 85 16.05 -1.48 -8.48
CA SER A 85 17.36 -0.82 -8.49
C SER A 85 17.61 -0.08 -7.18
N LEU A 86 16.63 0.71 -6.72
CA LEU A 86 16.71 1.47 -5.47
C LEU A 86 17.06 0.57 -4.29
N ARG A 87 16.40 -0.59 -4.13
CA ARG A 87 16.71 -1.53 -3.05
C ARG A 87 18.16 -2.01 -3.05
N ARG A 88 18.73 -2.28 -4.23
CA ARG A 88 20.13 -2.73 -4.36
C ARG A 88 21.10 -1.60 -4.00
N ASP A 89 20.75 -0.37 -4.37
CA ASP A 89 21.58 0.81 -4.10
C ASP A 89 21.54 1.17 -2.60
N GLU A 90 20.40 1.00 -1.95
CA GLU A 90 20.23 1.17 -0.50
C GLU A 90 21.08 0.17 0.29
N GLU A 91 21.03 -1.12 -0.09
CA GLU A 91 21.87 -2.15 0.53
C GLU A 91 23.37 -1.87 0.32
N ARG A 92 23.77 -1.52 -0.91
CA ARG A 92 25.17 -1.16 -1.21
C ARG A 92 25.61 0.03 -0.37
N SER A 93 24.79 1.08 -0.30
CA SER A 93 25.08 2.29 0.48
C SER A 93 25.24 1.98 1.96
N PHE A 94 24.38 1.14 2.53
CA PHE A 94 24.48 0.75 3.94
C PHE A 94 25.75 -0.07 4.21
N ARG A 95 26.10 -1.02 3.34
CA ARG A 95 27.32 -1.83 3.50
C ARG A 95 28.60 -1.00 3.41
N THR A 96 28.63 0.01 2.54
CA THR A 96 29.80 0.89 2.38
C THR A 96 29.94 1.89 3.53
N THR A 97 28.84 2.48 3.99
CA THR A 97 28.87 3.45 5.09
C THR A 97 27.61 3.32 5.94
N PRO A 98 27.63 2.40 6.92
CA PRO A 98 26.47 2.15 7.78
C PRO A 98 26.01 3.43 8.48
N TYR A 99 24.69 3.61 8.57
CA TYR A 99 24.06 4.72 9.30
C TYR A 99 24.44 6.13 8.82
N SER A 100 24.97 6.27 7.60
CA SER A 100 25.28 7.58 6.99
C SER A 100 24.03 8.35 6.53
N ARG A 101 22.88 7.69 6.46
CA ARG A 101 21.60 8.26 6.05
C ARG A 101 20.61 8.24 7.21
N PRO A 102 19.65 9.21 7.27
CA PRO A 102 18.63 9.25 8.32
C PRO A 102 17.69 8.04 8.30
N TYR A 103 17.51 7.43 7.13
CA TYR A 103 16.77 6.19 6.95
C TYR A 103 17.31 5.44 5.73
N TYR A 104 16.99 4.15 5.65
CA TYR A 104 17.19 3.31 4.48
C TYR A 104 15.88 2.66 4.07
N LEU A 105 15.69 2.48 2.76
CA LEU A 105 14.60 1.65 2.23
C LEU A 105 15.09 0.21 2.18
N CYS A 106 14.46 -0.63 2.96
CA CYS A 106 14.95 -1.95 3.28
C CYS A 106 13.92 -3.03 2.91
N ALA A 107 14.32 -4.29 2.99
CA ALA A 107 13.38 -5.39 2.76
C ALA A 107 12.56 -5.62 4.05
N ALA A 108 11.29 -5.98 3.89
CA ALA A 108 10.60 -6.68 4.97
C ALA A 108 11.19 -8.08 5.13
N LEU A 109 11.15 -8.64 6.34
CA LEU A 109 11.67 -9.97 6.64
C LEU A 109 10.53 -10.96 6.87
N THR A 110 10.65 -12.19 6.38
CA THR A 110 9.67 -13.23 6.69
C THR A 110 9.87 -13.76 8.11
N ALA A 111 8.79 -14.00 8.84
CA ALA A 111 8.86 -14.43 10.23
C ALA A 111 9.51 -15.81 10.41
N ASP A 112 9.35 -16.70 9.44
CA ASP A 112 9.83 -18.09 9.46
C ASP A 112 11.34 -18.20 9.22
N LEU A 113 11.84 -17.60 8.14
CA LEU A 113 13.21 -17.74 7.68
C LEU A 113 14.09 -16.53 7.97
N LEU A 114 13.49 -15.42 8.42
CA LEU A 114 14.17 -14.12 8.55
C LEU A 114 14.86 -13.70 7.24
N ALA A 115 14.31 -14.17 6.13
CA ALA A 115 14.77 -13.91 4.78
C ALA A 115 14.03 -12.70 4.20
N PRO A 116 14.57 -12.05 3.17
CA PRO A 116 13.90 -10.94 2.51
C PRO A 116 12.54 -11.40 1.94
N ALA A 117 11.45 -10.79 2.39
CA ALA A 117 10.13 -11.02 1.84
C ALA A 117 10.07 -10.47 0.40
N ARG A 118 9.62 -11.31 -0.53
CA ARG A 118 9.71 -11.01 -1.96
C ARG A 118 8.91 -9.76 -2.32
N GLY A 119 9.62 -8.72 -2.75
CA GLY A 119 9.02 -7.50 -3.30
C GLY A 119 8.37 -6.56 -2.28
N LEU A 120 8.49 -6.85 -0.98
CA LEU A 120 8.02 -5.97 0.09
C LEU A 120 9.13 -5.03 0.52
N LEU A 121 8.80 -3.74 0.60
CA LEU A 121 9.68 -2.69 1.09
C LEU A 121 9.19 -2.16 2.43
N ALA A 122 10.14 -1.76 3.27
CA ALA A 122 9.92 -1.16 4.58
C ALA A 122 10.94 -0.03 4.83
N VAL A 123 10.76 0.74 5.90
CA VAL A 123 11.66 1.84 6.28
C VAL A 123 12.49 1.43 7.50
N SER A 124 13.82 1.56 7.44
CA SER A 124 14.73 1.09 8.50
C SER A 124 14.51 1.72 9.88
N THR A 125 13.83 2.86 9.94
CA THR A 125 13.46 3.55 11.20
C THR A 125 12.28 2.89 11.91
N TRP A 126 11.55 1.99 11.24
CA TRP A 126 10.52 1.21 11.88
C TRP A 126 11.13 0.16 12.82
N PRO A 127 10.47 -0.09 13.97
CA PRO A 127 10.77 -1.23 14.83
C PRO A 127 10.87 -2.54 14.03
N LEU A 128 11.73 -3.46 14.48
CA LEU A 128 12.04 -4.68 13.72
C LEU A 128 10.82 -5.58 13.53
N ASP A 129 9.94 -5.66 14.53
CA ASP A 129 8.64 -6.34 14.45
C ASP A 129 7.71 -5.72 13.41
N ALA A 130 7.66 -4.40 13.29
CA ALA A 130 6.90 -3.72 12.24
C ALA A 130 7.43 -3.99 10.82
N ARG A 131 8.68 -4.45 10.69
CA ARG A 131 9.32 -4.83 9.41
C ARG A 131 9.24 -6.33 9.11
N ILE A 132 8.73 -7.13 10.03
CA ILE A 132 8.56 -8.57 9.85
C ILE A 132 7.14 -8.86 9.36
N VAL A 133 7.03 -9.83 8.46
CA VAL A 133 5.76 -10.35 7.94
C VAL A 133 5.63 -11.84 8.24
N GLY A 134 4.56 -12.21 8.94
CA GLY A 134 4.12 -13.57 9.20
C GLY A 134 2.88 -13.95 8.37
N PRO A 135 2.28 -15.12 8.67
CA PRO A 135 1.13 -15.66 7.93
C PRO A 135 -0.08 -14.72 7.86
N LEU A 136 -0.37 -14.00 8.95
CA LEU A 136 -1.51 -13.08 9.03
C LEU A 136 -1.18 -11.68 8.49
N SER A 137 0.10 -11.35 8.32
CA SER A 137 0.56 -10.00 8.00
C SER A 137 0.07 -9.50 6.66
N SER A 138 -0.08 -10.39 5.66
CA SER A 138 -0.62 -10.00 4.36
C SER A 138 -2.01 -9.37 4.47
N ARG A 139 -2.87 -9.91 5.33
CA ARG A 139 -4.23 -9.39 5.55
C ARG A 139 -4.22 -8.17 6.44
N THR A 140 -3.49 -8.19 7.55
CA THR A 140 -3.43 -7.05 8.49
C THR A 140 -2.77 -5.82 7.86
N ASP A 141 -1.71 -5.98 7.07
CA ASP A 141 -1.05 -4.89 6.35
C ASP A 141 -1.95 -4.32 5.25
N PHE A 142 -2.70 -5.18 4.53
CA PHE A 142 -3.69 -4.74 3.54
C PHE A 142 -4.79 -3.88 4.18
N LEU A 143 -5.38 -4.35 5.29
CA LEU A 143 -6.43 -3.62 6.01
C LEU A 143 -5.90 -2.31 6.59
N THR A 144 -4.69 -2.33 7.17
CA THR A 144 -4.02 -1.13 7.69
C THR A 144 -3.79 -0.11 6.58
N SER A 145 -3.29 -0.55 5.43
CA SER A 145 -3.11 0.30 4.26
C SER A 145 -4.43 0.93 3.79
N ALA A 146 -5.51 0.15 3.78
CA ALA A 146 -6.84 0.64 3.39
C ALA A 146 -7.35 1.73 4.34
N VAL A 147 -7.22 1.53 5.66
CA VAL A 147 -7.57 2.53 6.68
C VAL A 147 -6.75 3.81 6.45
N ARG A 148 -5.43 3.71 6.34
CA ARG A 148 -4.54 4.87 6.15
C ARG A 148 -4.86 5.67 4.89
N ILE A 149 -5.13 4.98 3.78
CA ILE A 149 -5.51 5.63 2.52
C ILE A 149 -6.88 6.30 2.66
N ALA A 150 -7.86 5.64 3.27
CA ALA A 150 -9.19 6.20 3.50
C ALA A 150 -9.13 7.45 4.41
N GLU A 151 -8.38 7.38 5.51
CA GLU A 151 -8.11 8.50 6.42
C GLU A 151 -7.47 9.68 5.68
N HIS A 152 -6.48 9.41 4.82
CA HIS A 152 -5.83 10.44 4.04
C HIS A 152 -6.79 11.10 3.06
N ILE A 153 -7.53 10.30 2.28
CA ILE A 153 -8.54 10.80 1.33
C ILE A 153 -9.61 11.64 2.04
N ALA A 154 -10.07 11.22 3.22
CA ALA A 154 -11.07 11.96 3.99
C ALA A 154 -10.61 13.34 4.46
N ARG A 155 -9.28 13.57 4.56
CA ARG A 155 -8.69 14.88 4.90
C ARG A 155 -8.47 15.79 3.70
N LEU A 156 -8.55 15.27 2.47
CA LEU A 156 -8.38 16.07 1.27
C LEU A 156 -9.67 16.84 0.95
N GLU A 157 -9.57 18.15 0.75
CA GLU A 157 -10.72 18.99 0.37
C GLU A 157 -11.33 18.54 -0.97
N ARG A 158 -10.48 18.10 -1.91
CA ARG A 158 -10.85 17.62 -3.25
C ARG A 158 -9.99 16.43 -3.63
N PRO A 159 -10.36 15.20 -3.24
CA PRO A 159 -9.59 14.02 -3.61
C PRO A 159 -9.72 13.76 -5.12
N GLY A 160 -8.61 13.46 -5.78
CA GLY A 160 -8.59 13.14 -7.21
C GLY A 160 -9.36 11.86 -7.57
N GLY A 161 -9.72 11.70 -8.85
CA GLY A 161 -10.41 10.49 -9.32
C GLY A 161 -9.58 9.22 -9.16
N SER A 162 -8.25 9.31 -9.32
CA SER A 162 -7.32 8.19 -9.09
C SER A 162 -7.31 7.72 -7.63
N ALA A 163 -7.35 8.65 -6.67
CA ALA A 163 -7.46 8.36 -5.24
C ALA A 163 -8.73 7.55 -4.92
N HIS A 164 -9.88 7.98 -5.43
CA HIS A 164 -11.13 7.26 -5.25
C HIS A 164 -11.12 5.89 -5.92
N ARG A 165 -10.58 5.76 -7.13
CA ARG A 165 -10.44 4.45 -7.81
C ARG A 165 -9.55 3.49 -7.02
N LEU A 166 -8.45 4.00 -6.45
CA LEU A 166 -7.59 3.19 -5.58
C LEU A 166 -8.38 2.68 -4.36
N LEU A 167 -9.07 3.57 -3.66
CA LEU A 167 -9.86 3.22 -2.49
C LEU A 167 -10.98 2.23 -2.83
N THR A 168 -11.71 2.43 -3.93
CA THR A 168 -12.78 1.52 -4.37
C THR A 168 -12.24 0.11 -4.66
N ARG A 169 -11.10 -0.01 -5.37
CA ARG A 169 -10.46 -1.32 -5.62
C ARG A 169 -10.05 -2.02 -4.32
N MET A 170 -9.57 -1.28 -3.33
CA MET A 170 -9.24 -1.86 -2.02
C MET A 170 -10.51 -2.28 -1.28
N ALA A 171 -11.54 -1.44 -1.26
CA ALA A 171 -12.80 -1.69 -0.58
C ALA A 171 -13.53 -2.94 -1.11
N GLN A 172 -13.42 -3.25 -2.41
CA GLN A 172 -13.95 -4.49 -3.00
C GLN A 172 -13.39 -5.78 -2.37
N ASN A 173 -12.26 -5.69 -1.69
CA ASN A 173 -11.63 -6.82 -0.99
C ASN A 173 -11.82 -6.75 0.54
N ILE A 174 -12.76 -5.92 1.02
CA ILE A 174 -13.07 -5.72 2.43
C ILE A 174 -14.58 -5.95 2.63
N PRO A 175 -14.99 -7.04 3.30
CA PRO A 175 -16.39 -7.31 3.57
C PRO A 175 -17.09 -6.11 4.26
N GLY A 176 -18.23 -5.68 3.72
CA GLY A 176 -19.03 -4.57 4.27
C GLY A 176 -18.53 -3.15 3.91
N ALA A 177 -17.39 -3.02 3.23
CA ALA A 177 -16.83 -1.70 2.87
C ALA A 177 -17.56 -1.02 1.70
N VAL A 178 -18.14 -1.80 0.78
CA VAL A 178 -18.94 -1.33 -0.37
C VAL A 178 -20.14 -2.25 -0.60
N ASP A 179 -21.23 -1.67 -1.10
CA ASP A 179 -22.39 -2.44 -1.56
C ASP A 179 -22.31 -2.58 -3.09
N GLY A 180 -22.10 -3.80 -3.59
CA GLY A 180 -22.02 -4.07 -5.02
C GLY A 180 -20.88 -3.31 -5.72
N PHE A 181 -21.23 -2.45 -6.67
CA PHE A 181 -20.28 -1.70 -7.52
C PHE A 181 -20.22 -0.21 -7.20
N ASP A 182 -20.76 0.20 -6.03
CA ASP A 182 -20.77 1.60 -5.63
C ASP A 182 -19.36 2.12 -5.31
N GLN A 183 -19.20 3.45 -5.41
CA GLN A 183 -17.97 4.13 -5.04
C GLN A 183 -17.72 3.99 -3.53
N ALA A 184 -16.47 3.69 -3.16
CA ALA A 184 -16.12 3.57 -1.75
C ALA A 184 -16.26 4.89 -1.00
N VAL A 185 -16.92 4.83 0.16
CA VAL A 185 -17.02 5.93 1.12
C VAL A 185 -15.93 5.73 2.19
N PRO A 186 -14.98 6.68 2.38
CA PRO A 186 -13.86 6.50 3.31
C PRO A 186 -14.26 6.01 4.70
N ALA A 187 -15.27 6.62 5.31
CA ALA A 187 -15.75 6.23 6.64
C ALA A 187 -16.24 4.77 6.72
N ARG A 188 -16.90 4.27 5.66
CA ARG A 188 -17.34 2.86 5.60
C ARG A 188 -16.17 1.90 5.45
N VAL A 189 -15.19 2.27 4.62
CA VAL A 189 -13.96 1.47 4.44
C VAL A 189 -13.20 1.38 5.74
N ILE A 190 -13.03 2.49 6.47
CA ILE A 190 -12.35 2.51 7.78
C ILE A 190 -13.07 1.57 8.74
N ALA A 191 -14.38 1.75 8.95
CA ALA A 191 -15.14 0.95 9.90
C ALA A 191 -15.08 -0.55 9.57
N ALA A 192 -15.27 -0.93 8.31
CA ALA A 192 -15.22 -2.32 7.88
C ALA A 192 -13.82 -2.93 8.05
N ALA A 193 -12.78 -2.19 7.66
CA ALA A 193 -11.40 -2.66 7.75
C ALA A 193 -10.93 -2.79 9.22
N GLU A 194 -11.31 -1.84 10.08
CA GLU A 194 -10.99 -1.88 11.51
C GLU A 194 -11.69 -3.04 12.23
N ALA A 195 -12.96 -3.29 11.90
CA ALA A 195 -13.71 -4.42 12.46
C ALA A 195 -13.03 -5.76 12.15
N GLU A 196 -12.57 -5.95 10.91
CA GLU A 196 -11.84 -7.16 10.53
C GLU A 196 -10.43 -7.18 11.13
N LEU A 197 -9.73 -6.05 11.15
CA LEU A 197 -8.37 -5.95 11.69
C LEU A 197 -8.35 -6.33 13.18
N ALA A 198 -9.41 -6.00 13.93
CA ALA A 198 -9.55 -6.39 15.33
C ALA A 198 -9.50 -7.91 15.56
N VAL A 199 -9.90 -8.72 14.58
CA VAL A 199 -9.87 -10.19 14.66
C VAL A 199 -8.44 -10.74 14.57
N HIS A 200 -7.57 -10.09 13.80
CA HIS A 200 -6.26 -10.65 13.45
C HIS A 200 -5.07 -9.93 14.11
N ARG A 201 -5.25 -8.68 14.55
CA ARG A 201 -4.16 -7.78 14.95
C ARG A 201 -3.30 -8.35 16.06
N GLU A 202 -3.89 -8.85 17.14
CA GLU A 202 -3.12 -9.33 18.30
C GLU A 202 -2.27 -10.55 17.94
N ALA A 203 -2.86 -11.53 17.25
CA ALA A 203 -2.14 -12.74 16.82
C ALA A 203 -1.00 -12.43 15.85
N ASP A 204 -1.22 -11.52 14.90
CA ASP A 204 -0.20 -11.07 13.96
C ASP A 204 0.94 -10.33 14.69
N GLN A 205 0.62 -9.41 15.60
CA GLN A 205 1.60 -8.67 16.41
C GLN A 205 2.45 -9.62 17.27
N ALA A 206 1.84 -10.59 17.93
CA ALA A 206 2.56 -11.57 18.74
C ALA A 206 3.56 -12.39 17.89
N GLN A 207 3.16 -12.81 16.69
CA GLN A 207 4.04 -13.53 15.76
C GLN A 207 5.22 -12.67 15.29
N ARG A 208 4.96 -11.41 14.91
CA ARG A 208 6.00 -10.45 14.50
C ARG A 208 6.97 -10.17 15.63
N ALA A 209 6.47 -9.93 16.84
CA ALA A 209 7.30 -9.66 18.02
C ALA A 209 8.21 -10.86 18.35
N ALA A 210 7.67 -12.08 18.35
CA ALA A 210 8.47 -13.28 18.58
C ALA A 210 9.56 -13.46 17.51
N ALA A 211 9.26 -13.15 16.25
CA ALA A 211 10.24 -13.20 15.17
C ALA A 211 11.28 -12.08 15.27
N ALA A 212 10.91 -10.88 15.71
CA ALA A 212 11.84 -9.77 15.93
C ALA A 212 12.86 -10.10 17.02
N VAL A 213 12.43 -10.76 18.10
CA VAL A 213 13.34 -11.25 19.15
C VAL A 213 14.32 -12.31 18.62
N ARG A 214 13.90 -13.17 17.69
CA ARG A 214 14.83 -14.11 17.03
C ARG A 214 15.80 -13.36 16.12
N ALA A 215 15.30 -12.46 15.30
CA ALA A 215 16.10 -11.68 14.35
C ALA A 215 17.16 -10.83 15.05
N SER A 216 16.84 -10.18 16.17
CA SER A 216 17.80 -9.38 16.93
C SER A 216 18.95 -10.21 17.53
N LYS A 217 18.73 -11.50 17.79
CA LYS A 217 19.74 -12.43 18.32
C LYS A 217 20.56 -13.11 17.22
N GLN A 218 19.98 -13.34 16.05
CA GLN A 218 20.56 -14.18 15.01
C GLN A 218 21.17 -13.40 13.83
N LEU A 219 20.72 -12.16 13.59
CA LEU A 219 21.12 -11.39 12.43
C LEU A 219 22.05 -10.23 12.81
N ASP A 220 23.07 -10.01 11.99
CA ASP A 220 23.85 -8.78 12.02
C ASP A 220 23.02 -7.58 11.56
N ALA A 221 23.56 -6.37 11.73
CA ALA A 221 22.84 -5.14 11.40
C ALA A 221 22.43 -5.05 9.92
N VAL A 222 23.24 -5.59 9.01
CA VAL A 222 22.94 -5.60 7.57
C VAL A 222 21.76 -6.52 7.30
N SER A 223 21.80 -7.75 7.82
CA SER A 223 20.74 -8.74 7.65
C SER A 223 19.46 -8.36 8.39
N GLN A 224 19.50 -7.59 9.47
CA GLN A 224 18.29 -7.02 10.08
C GLN A 224 17.56 -6.02 9.16
N PHE A 225 18.25 -5.41 8.19
CA PHE A 225 17.65 -4.49 7.21
C PHE A 225 17.36 -5.17 5.86
N PHE A 226 18.30 -5.98 5.37
CA PHE A 226 18.25 -6.49 4.01
C PHE A 226 18.07 -8.00 3.93
N GLY A 227 17.93 -8.67 5.08
CA GLY A 227 17.75 -10.11 5.25
C GLY A 227 19.04 -10.91 5.15
N ALA A 228 18.97 -12.14 5.64
CA ALA A 228 20.04 -13.12 5.47
C ALA A 228 20.06 -13.62 4.01
N GLY A 229 21.20 -13.53 3.34
CA GLY A 229 21.40 -14.29 2.10
C GLY A 229 21.34 -15.79 2.42
N LEU A 230 20.78 -16.61 1.54
CA LEU A 230 20.71 -18.08 1.67
C LEU A 230 22.08 -18.73 2.01
N LYS A 231 23.19 -18.04 1.73
CA LYS A 231 24.57 -18.47 2.06
C LYS A 231 25.03 -18.17 3.50
N SER A 232 24.26 -17.47 4.32
CA SER A 232 24.62 -17.19 5.73
C SER A 232 23.99 -18.17 6.73
N ALA A 233 22.83 -18.77 6.39
CA ALA A 233 22.16 -19.76 7.24
C ALA A 233 22.91 -21.11 7.33
N ALA A 234 23.86 -21.38 6.43
CA ALA A 234 24.63 -22.63 6.40
C ALA A 234 25.96 -22.59 7.19
N ARG A 235 26.24 -21.53 7.95
CA ARG A 235 27.45 -21.41 8.78
C ARG A 235 27.13 -21.24 10.26
N THR A 236 26.26 -22.11 10.77
CA THR A 236 26.14 -22.45 12.19
C THR A 236 25.32 -23.74 12.26
N ALA A 237 25.98 -24.84 11.94
CA ALA A 237 25.60 -26.19 12.32
C ALA A 237 26.85 -26.87 12.86
#